data_AF-A0A2N7QES8-F1
#
_entry.id   AF-A0A2N7QES8-F1
#
_cell.length_a   1.000
_cell.length_b   1.000
_cell.length_c   1.000
_cell.angle_alpha   90.00
_cell.angle_beta   90.00
_cell.angle_gamma   90.00
#
_symmetry.space_group_name_H-M   'P 1'
#
loop_
_entity.id
_entity.type
_entity.pdbx_description
1 polymer ?
#
loop_
_entity_poly.entity_id
_entity_poly.type
_entity_poly.pdbx_seq_one_letter_code
_entity_poly.pdbx_strand_id
1 'polypeptide(L)'
;VVNPEIIEKVGSEVDVEGCLSVPGVFGPVERAFKVIVQAQDIYGDTIILNKEGYEARVIQHELDHLNGDLFIDKAKYLETAEERSRKEKEKLGKD
;
A
#
# COMPACT_ATOMS: atom_id res chain seq x y z
N VAL A 1 14.17 -5.01 5.85
CA VAL A 1 14.05 -5.76 4.58
C VAL A 1 14.95 -5.05 3.59
N VAL A 2 15.89 -5.77 3.00
CA VAL A 2 16.89 -5.24 2.06
C VAL A 2 16.77 -6.01 0.75
N ASN A 3 16.96 -5.34 -0.39
CA ASN A 3 16.83 -5.92 -1.73
C ASN A 3 15.56 -6.77 -1.93
N PRO A 4 14.36 -6.26 -1.61
CA PRO A 4 13.13 -7.03 -1.74
C PRO A 4 12.69 -7.21 -3.20
N GLU A 5 12.26 -8.41 -3.54
CA GLU A 5 11.66 -8.76 -4.82
C GLU A 5 10.36 -9.53 -4.60
N ILE A 6 9.25 -9.06 -5.18
CA ILE A 6 8.00 -9.82 -5.18
C ILE A 6 8.12 -10.94 -6.19
N ILE A 7 8.18 -12.18 -5.71
CA ILE A 7 8.30 -13.38 -6.54
C ILE A 7 6.93 -14.00 -6.87
N GLU A 8 5.88 -13.67 -6.10
CA GLU A 8 4.50 -14.10 -6.40
C GLU A 8 3.47 -13.05 -5.96
N LYS A 9 2.41 -12.89 -6.75
CA LYS A 9 1.23 -12.06 -6.44
C LYS A 9 -0.05 -12.89 -6.63
N VAL A 10 -0.97 -12.82 -5.68
CA VAL A 10 -2.23 -13.58 -5.71
C VAL A 10 -3.41 -12.67 -5.35
N GLY A 11 -4.48 -12.77 -6.15
CA GLY A 11 -5.73 -12.00 -5.97
C GLY A 11 -5.55 -10.50 -6.19
N SER A 12 -6.64 -9.74 -6.04
CA SER A 12 -6.59 -8.28 -6.00
C SER A 12 -7.57 -7.70 -4.98
N GLU A 13 -7.21 -6.55 -4.43
CA GLU A 13 -8.03 -5.79 -3.48
C GLU A 13 -7.81 -4.29 -3.69
N VAL A 14 -8.90 -3.52 -3.60
CA VAL A 14 -8.88 -2.06 -3.65
C VAL A 14 -9.13 -1.52 -2.25
N ASP A 15 -8.20 -0.71 -1.76
CA ASP A 15 -8.34 0.01 -0.49
C ASP A 15 -7.58 1.34 -0.56
N VAL A 16 -7.83 2.22 0.40
CA VAL A 16 -7.28 3.57 0.48
C VAL A 16 -5.85 3.53 0.98
N GLU A 17 -4.94 4.18 0.24
CA GLU A 17 -3.57 4.44 0.65
C GLU A 17 -3.36 5.93 0.96
N GLY A 18 -2.36 6.20 1.79
CA GLY A 18 -1.72 7.50 1.95
C GLY A 18 -0.22 7.28 2.06
N CYS A 19 0.57 8.34 1.99
CA CYS A 19 2.03 8.26 2.11
C CYS A 19 2.60 9.43 2.90
N LEU A 20 3.60 9.19 3.74
CA LEU A 20 4.29 10.24 4.47
C LEU A 20 5.02 11.23 3.54
N SER A 21 5.44 10.77 2.37
CA SER A 21 6.05 11.60 1.32
C SER A 21 5.05 12.48 0.57
N VAL A 22 3.74 12.22 0.70
CA VAL A 22 2.65 13.01 0.09
C VAL A 22 1.61 13.35 1.16
N PRO A 23 1.94 14.26 2.08
CA PRO A 23 1.14 14.48 3.28
C PRO A 23 -0.26 15.00 2.95
N GLY A 24 -1.27 14.47 3.64
CA GLY A 24 -2.65 14.93 3.55
C GLY A 24 -3.42 14.48 2.30
N VAL A 25 -2.82 13.64 1.45
CA VAL A 25 -3.44 13.09 0.25
C VAL A 25 -3.71 11.59 0.44
N PHE A 26 -4.89 11.16 0.00
CA PHE A 26 -5.34 9.78 0.07
C PHE A 26 -6.01 9.36 -1.24
N GLY A 27 -6.00 8.07 -1.55
CA GLY A 27 -6.71 7.56 -2.73
C GLY A 27 -6.79 6.04 -2.76
N PRO A 28 -7.85 5.45 -3.34
CA PRO A 28 -7.97 4.00 -3.48
C PRO A 28 -7.02 3.46 -4.56
N VAL A 29 -6.22 2.46 -4.18
CA VAL A 29 -5.25 1.79 -5.05
C VAL A 29 -5.56 0.30 -5.09
N GLU A 30 -5.53 -0.28 -6.29
CA GLU A 30 -5.62 -1.72 -6.47
C GLU A 30 -4.25 -2.38 -6.22
N ARG A 31 -4.22 -3.39 -5.36
CA ARG A 31 -3.02 -4.15 -5.00
C ARG A 31 -3.31 -5.64 -5.10
N ALA A 32 -2.26 -6.45 -5.20
CA ALA A 32 -2.43 -7.88 -4.96
C ALA A 32 -2.84 -8.13 -3.51
N PHE A 33 -3.83 -9.00 -3.28
CA PHE A 33 -4.29 -9.32 -1.92
C PHE A 33 -3.20 -10.04 -1.11
N LYS A 34 -2.38 -10.85 -1.78
CA LYS A 34 -1.27 -11.60 -1.18
C LYS A 34 -0.02 -11.46 -2.03
N VAL A 35 1.14 -11.38 -1.36
CA VAL A 35 2.46 -11.35 -2.00
C VAL A 35 3.41 -12.32 -1.29
N ILE A 36 4.27 -12.96 -2.09
CA ILE A 36 5.47 -13.63 -1.58
C ILE A 36 6.68 -12.81 -2.02
N VAL A 37 7.52 -12.45 -1.06
CA VAL A 37 8.69 -11.60 -1.28
C VAL A 37 9.94 -12.32 -0.84
N GLN A 38 10.93 -12.38 -1.72
CA GLN A 38 12.30 -12.73 -1.37
C GLN A 38 13.05 -11.45 -1.01
N ALA A 39 13.80 -11.46 0.09
CA ALA A 39 14.60 -10.33 0.51
C ALA A 39 15.78 -10.79 1.35
N GLN A 40 16.56 -9.83 1.82
CA GLN A 40 17.59 -10.03 2.84
C GLN A 40 17.17 -9.36 4.15
N ASP A 41 17.57 -9.97 5.27
CA ASP A 41 17.51 -9.31 6.57
C ASP A 41 18.66 -8.30 6.74
N ILE A 42 18.82 -7.74 7.95
CA ILE A 42 19.86 -6.75 8.23
C ILE A 42 21.28 -7.34 8.29
N TYR A 43 21.41 -8.66 8.37
CA TYR A 43 22.68 -9.38 8.38
C TYR A 43 23.05 -9.90 6.97
N GLY A 44 22.14 -9.79 6.01
CA GLY A 44 22.34 -10.22 4.63
C GLY A 44 21.80 -11.62 4.34
N ASP A 45 21.20 -12.28 5.34
CA ASP A 45 20.63 -13.61 5.18
C ASP A 45 19.32 -13.56 4.38
N THR A 46 19.15 -14.51 3.46
CA THR A 46 17.95 -14.60 2.63
C THR A 46 16.73 -14.98 3.47
N ILE A 47 15.66 -14.20 3.34
CA ILE A 47 14.37 -14.43 3.99
C ILE A 47 13.24 -14.45 2.96
N ILE A 48 12.17 -15.20 3.27
CA ILE A 48 10.93 -15.23 2.50
C ILE A 48 9.81 -14.66 3.37
N LEU A 49 9.13 -13.62 2.87
CA LEU A 49 7.95 -13.03 3.50
C LEU A 49 6.71 -13.45 2.73
N ASN A 50 5.77 -14.11 3.41
CA ASN A 50 4.47 -14.49 2.85
C ASN A 50 3.39 -13.71 3.59
N LYS A 51 2.82 -12.71 2.93
CA LYS A 51 1.96 -11.69 3.55
C LYS A 51 0.69 -11.49 2.74
N GLU A 52 -0.40 -11.16 3.43
CA GLU A 52 -1.73 -10.95 2.86
C GLU A 52 -2.43 -9.72 3.46
N GLY A 53 -3.50 -9.28 2.81
CA GLY A 53 -4.30 -8.12 3.21
C GLY A 53 -3.46 -6.86 3.38
N TYR A 54 -3.58 -6.21 4.54
CA TYR A 54 -2.93 -4.94 4.82
C TYR A 54 -1.39 -5.00 4.75
N GLU A 55 -0.77 -6.05 5.28
CA GLU A 55 0.69 -6.19 5.23
C GLU A 55 1.20 -6.35 3.79
N ALA A 56 0.46 -7.09 2.94
CA ALA A 56 0.79 -7.22 1.52
C ALA A 56 0.67 -5.88 0.78
N ARG A 57 -0.32 -5.06 1.14
CA ARG A 57 -0.49 -3.70 0.60
C ARG A 57 0.69 -2.81 0.98
N VAL A 58 1.05 -2.76 2.26
CA VAL A 58 2.19 -1.96 2.73
C VAL A 58 3.47 -2.36 2.02
N ILE A 59 3.75 -3.66 1.90
CA ILE A 59 4.94 -4.13 1.16
C ILE A 59 4.92 -3.64 -0.29
N GLN A 60 3.81 -3.78 -1.01
CA GLN A 60 3.72 -3.28 -2.38
C GLN A 60 3.89 -1.75 -2.47
N HIS A 61 3.37 -1.00 -1.50
CA HIS A 61 3.56 0.45 -1.41
C HIS A 61 5.03 0.83 -1.19
N GLU A 62 5.71 0.21 -0.24
CA GLU A 62 7.11 0.54 0.06
C GLU A 62 8.07 0.11 -1.06
N LEU A 63 7.76 -0.99 -1.76
CA LEU A 63 8.53 -1.43 -2.92
C LEU A 63 8.36 -0.52 -4.14
N ASP A 64 7.20 0.12 -4.30
CA ASP A 64 6.99 1.13 -5.35
C ASP A 64 7.99 2.29 -5.19
N HIS A 65 8.26 2.74 -3.96
CA HIS A 65 9.25 3.81 -3.70
C HIS A 65 10.66 3.44 -4.19
N LEU A 66 11.04 2.16 -4.13
CA LEU A 66 12.33 1.69 -4.64
C LEU A 66 12.43 1.80 -6.17
N ASN A 67 11.29 1.82 -6.87
CA ASN A 67 11.21 2.02 -8.32
C ASN A 67 10.90 3.48 -8.70
N GLY A 68 10.77 4.38 -7.72
CA GLY A 68 10.38 5.77 -7.94
C GLY A 68 8.89 5.97 -8.24
N ASP A 69 8.05 4.95 -8.02
CA ASP A 69 6.61 5.03 -8.18
C ASP A 69 5.95 5.57 -6.90
N LEU A 70 4.96 6.44 -7.04
CA LEU A 70 4.12 6.88 -5.92
C LEU A 70 2.69 6.33 -6.05
N PHE A 71 2.02 6.15 -4.91
CA PHE A 71 0.63 5.67 -4.91
C PHE A 71 -0.32 6.64 -5.65
N ILE A 72 -0.01 7.94 -5.70
CA ILE A 72 -0.82 8.95 -6.39
C ILE A 72 -0.88 8.73 -7.91
N ASP A 73 0.13 8.06 -8.48
CA ASP A 73 0.16 7.70 -9.90
C ASP A 73 -0.73 6.49 -10.21
N LYS A 74 -1.08 5.70 -9.17
CA LYS A 74 -1.87 4.46 -9.26
C LYS A 74 -3.29 4.61 -8.72
N ALA A 75 -3.55 5.66 -7.95
CA ALA A 75 -4.84 5.91 -7.31
C ALA A 75 -5.93 6.17 -8.35
N LYS A 76 -7.12 5.60 -8.15
CA LYS A 76 -8.27 5.81 -9.06
C LYS A 76 -8.77 7.26 -9.02
N TYR A 77 -8.66 7.89 -7.86
CA TYR A 77 -8.91 9.30 -7.60
C TYR A 77 -8.19 9.72 -6.33
N LEU A 78 -7.99 11.03 -6.15
CA LEU A 78 -7.32 11.59 -4.97
C LEU A 78 -8.30 12.43 -4.16
N GLU A 79 -8.12 12.41 -2.85
CA GLU A 79 -8.87 13.20 -1.89
C GLU A 79 -7.92 13.74 -0.82
N THR A 80 -8.26 14.90 -0.29
CA THR A 80 -7.58 15.49 0.87
C THR A 80 -8.06 14.85 2.17
N ALA A 81 -7.23 14.94 3.22
CA ALA A 81 -7.58 14.51 4.57
C ALA A 81 -8.91 15.13 5.07
N GLU A 82 -9.17 16.39 4.71
CA GLU A 82 -10.38 17.12 5.08
C GLU A 82 -11.61 16.57 4.37
N GLU A 83 -11.53 16.31 3.06
CA GLU A 83 -12.61 15.71 2.27
C GLU A 83 -12.95 14.32 2.78
N ARG A 84 -11.93 13.50 3.04
CA ARG A 84 -12.10 12.15 3.58
C ARG A 84 -12.78 12.16 4.95
N SER A 85 -12.31 13.02 5.86
CA SER A 85 -12.88 13.20 7.20
C SER A 85 -14.35 13.64 7.16
N ARG A 86 -14.71 14.51 6.21
CA ARG A 86 -16.09 14.96 6.01
C ARG A 86 -16.99 13.80 5.57
N LYS A 87 -16.55 13.02 4.57
CA LYS A 87 -17.27 11.85 4.05
C LYS A 87 -17.46 10.76 5.11
N GLU A 88 -16.45 10.52 5.94
CA GLU A 88 -16.57 9.57 7.06
C GLU A 88 -17.65 10.03 8.06
N LYS A 89 -17.62 11.30 8.50
CA LYS A 89 -18.65 11.85 9.40
C LYS A 89 -20.07 11.77 8.81
N GLU A 90 -20.22 12.08 7.53
CA GLU A 90 -21.51 11.97 6.82
C GLU A 90 -22.01 10.53 6.73
N LYS A 91 -21.12 9.55 6.65
CA LYS A 91 -21.48 8.12 6.62
C LYS A 91 -21.89 7.63 8.00
N LEU A 92 -21.21 8.07 9.07
CA LEU A 92 -21.54 7.71 10.46
C LEU A 92 -22.79 8.43 10.99
N GLY A 93 -23.14 9.60 10.47
CA GLY A 93 -24.34 10.37 10.88
C GLY A 93 -25.64 9.97 10.18
N LYS A 94 -25.65 8.86 9.42
CA LYS A 94 -26.80 8.36 8.65
C LYS A 94 -27.46 7.12 9.28
N ASP A 95 -27.07 6.75 10.50
CA ASP A 95 -27.66 5.67 11.30
C ASP A 95 -28.59 6.21 12.40
#